data_AF-A0A8J8FGN6-F1
#
_entry.id   AF-A0A8J8FGN6-F1
#
_cell.length_a   1.000
_cell.length_b   1.000
_cell.length_c   1.000
_cell.angle_alpha   90.00
_cell.angle_beta   90.00
_cell.angle_gamma   90.00
#
_symmetry.space_group_name_H-M   'P 1'
#
loop_
_entity.id
_entity.type
_entity.pdbx_description
1 polymer ?
#
loop_
_entity_poly.entity_id
_entity_poly.type
_entity_poly.pdbx_seq_one_letter_code
_entity_poly.pdbx_strand_id
1 'polypeptide(L)'
;MVFLPKNHAKKPSFMRLLLLFFLAALLIHQLSFFSFFLLENILNKKTITMSNANDHIQTGNGSENFYCHRPSLMLYTNGVKDMAEACQAYWLIDLIISHQCKKAVNLERFQVWELKREKADKFFVKATDGNNNPVASQKIPFSDFPYDLATIWLVDGCLMLPTEY
;
A
#
# COMPACT_ATOMS: atom_id res chain seq x y z
N MET A 1 -49.75 64.26 3.63
CA MET A 1 -48.54 64.01 4.44
C MET A 1 -48.54 62.52 4.77
N VAL A 2 -47.62 61.74 4.20
CA VAL A 2 -47.61 60.28 4.27
C VAL A 2 -47.11 59.84 5.65
N PHE A 3 -47.95 59.17 6.44
CA PHE A 3 -47.53 58.54 7.70
C PHE A 3 -46.88 57.19 7.39
N LEU A 4 -45.56 57.11 7.52
CA LEU A 4 -44.83 55.84 7.55
C LEU A 4 -45.08 55.12 8.88
N PRO A 5 -45.45 53.83 8.90
CA PRO A 5 -45.58 53.08 10.15
C PRO A 5 -44.20 52.84 10.78
N LYS A 6 -44.06 53.26 12.05
CA LYS A 6 -42.86 53.00 12.87
C LYS A 6 -42.72 51.49 13.10
N ASN A 7 -41.70 50.90 12.51
CA ASN A 7 -41.35 49.49 12.68
C ASN A 7 -40.76 49.28 14.09
N HIS A 8 -41.59 48.84 15.04
CA HIS A 8 -41.13 48.49 16.39
C HIS A 8 -40.47 47.10 16.37
N ALA A 9 -39.17 47.05 16.09
CA ALA A 9 -38.38 45.84 16.29
C ALA A 9 -38.33 45.49 17.80
N LYS A 10 -39.01 44.41 18.20
CA LYS A 10 -39.11 43.95 19.58
C LYS A 10 -37.74 43.43 20.05
N LYS A 11 -37.11 44.13 21.00
CA LYS A 11 -35.79 43.78 21.55
C LYS A 11 -35.84 42.36 22.18
N PRO A 12 -34.92 41.45 21.87
CA PRO A 12 -34.99 40.07 22.36
C PRO A 12 -34.80 40.02 23.89
N SER A 13 -35.59 39.17 24.57
CA SER A 13 -35.47 38.92 26.02
C SER A 13 -34.09 38.35 26.35
N PHE A 14 -33.53 38.74 27.50
CA PHE A 14 -32.23 38.29 28.00
C PHE A 14 -32.07 36.76 27.97
N MET A 15 -33.12 36.01 28.32
CA MET A 15 -33.10 34.54 28.27
C MET A 15 -32.96 33.98 26.85
N ARG A 16 -33.54 34.66 25.84
CA ARG A 16 -33.37 34.24 24.43
C ARG A 16 -31.96 34.50 23.93
N LEU A 17 -31.37 35.62 24.34
CA LEU A 17 -29.98 35.93 24.02
C LEU A 17 -29.03 34.91 24.66
N LEU A 18 -29.25 34.58 25.94
CA LEU A 18 -28.46 33.58 26.66
C LEU A 18 -28.57 32.20 26.01
N LEU A 19 -29.78 31.76 25.64
CA LEU A 19 -30.00 30.48 24.94
C LEU A 19 -29.28 30.44 23.59
N LEU A 20 -29.32 31.54 22.82
CA LEU A 20 -28.60 31.65 21.54
C LEU A 20 -27.08 31.56 21.73
N PHE A 21 -26.53 32.18 22.79
CA PHE A 21 -25.11 32.03 23.13
C PHE A 21 -24.74 30.58 23.47
N PHE A 22 -25.57 29.88 24.26
CA PHE A 22 -25.35 28.46 24.58
C PHE A 22 -25.43 27.56 23.34
N LEU A 23 -26.40 27.80 22.46
CA LEU A 23 -26.55 27.05 21.20
C LEU A 23 -25.37 27.31 20.25
N ALA A 24 -24.91 28.56 20.14
CA ALA A 24 -23.75 28.90 19.33
C ALA A 24 -22.47 28.25 19.86
N ALA A 25 -22.27 28.26 21.18
CA ALA A 25 -21.13 27.58 21.81
C ALA A 25 -21.15 26.07 21.57
N LEU A 26 -22.33 25.43 21.65
CA LEU A 26 -22.50 24.01 21.34
C LEU A 26 -22.18 23.72 19.87
N LEU A 27 -22.66 24.56 18.95
CA LEU A 27 -22.40 24.41 17.51
C LEU A 27 -20.90 24.54 17.20
N ILE A 28 -20.22 25.51 17.81
CA ILE A 28 -18.77 25.70 17.65
C ILE A 28 -18.01 24.47 18.14
N HIS A 29 -18.39 23.91 19.29
CA HIS A 29 -17.78 22.69 19.82
C HIS A 29 -18.02 21.47 18.92
N GLN A 30 -19.23 21.33 18.35
CA GLN A 30 -19.54 20.25 17.40
C GLN A 30 -18.74 20.39 16.10
N LEU A 31 -18.61 21.62 15.59
CA LEU A 31 -17.80 21.91 14.40
C LEU A 31 -16.31 21.66 14.64
N SER A 32 -15.76 22.05 15.79
CA SER A 32 -14.37 21.75 16.13
C SER A 32 -14.12 20.27 16.29
N PHE A 33 -15.05 19.54 16.91
CA PHE A 33 -14.96 18.09 17.06
C PHE A 33 -15.05 17.35 15.71
N PHE A 34 -15.97 17.77 14.84
CA PHE A 34 -16.09 17.20 13.50
C PHE A 34 -14.86 17.50 12.64
N SER A 35 -14.33 18.73 12.71
CA SER A 35 -13.09 19.12 12.02
C SER A 35 -11.91 18.28 12.51
N PHE A 36 -11.79 18.08 13.82
CA PHE A 36 -10.77 17.23 14.42
C PHE A 36 -10.89 15.77 13.98
N PHE A 37 -12.09 15.18 14.03
CA PHE A 37 -12.34 13.82 13.55
C PHE A 37 -12.05 13.65 12.05
N LEU A 38 -12.41 14.65 11.24
CA LEU A 38 -12.11 14.66 9.81
C LEU A 38 -10.60 14.71 9.58
N LEU A 39 -9.88 15.55 10.33
CA LEU A 39 -8.43 15.66 10.28
C LEU A 39 -7.76 14.36 10.71
N GLU A 40 -8.18 13.74 11.81
CA GLU A 40 -7.66 12.45 12.26
C GLU A 40 -7.87 11.36 11.21
N ASN A 41 -9.02 11.32 10.54
CA ASN A 41 -9.28 10.36 9.46
C ASN A 41 -8.41 10.64 8.23
N ILE A 42 -8.21 11.91 7.87
CA ILE A 42 -7.32 12.32 6.77
C ILE A 42 -5.86 11.99 7.10
N LEU A 43 -5.42 12.23 8.33
CA LEU A 43 -4.08 11.92 8.80
C LEU A 43 -3.86 10.40 8.88
N ASN A 44 -4.80 9.62 9.44
CA ASN A 44 -4.71 8.16 9.45
C ASN A 44 -4.64 7.56 8.05
N LYS A 45 -5.38 8.11 7.06
CA LYS A 45 -5.25 7.66 5.66
C LYS A 45 -3.89 7.97 5.05
N LYS A 46 -3.24 9.06 5.46
CA LYS A 46 -1.94 9.48 4.92
C LYS A 46 -0.75 8.78 5.59
N THR A 47 -0.93 8.20 6.78
CA THR A 47 0.15 7.70 7.64
C THR A 47 0.17 6.17 7.76
N ILE A 48 -0.41 5.45 6.80
CA ILE A 48 -0.15 4.02 6.65
C ILE A 48 1.14 3.93 5.82
N THR A 49 2.29 3.90 6.49
CA THR A 49 3.54 3.50 5.85
C THR A 49 3.34 2.10 5.29
N MET A 50 3.49 1.96 3.96
CA MET A 50 3.37 0.66 3.29
C MET A 50 4.33 -0.34 3.95
N SER A 51 3.80 -1.45 4.42
CA SER A 51 4.60 -2.53 5.02
C SER A 51 5.33 -3.32 3.94
N ASN A 52 6.62 -3.59 4.13
CA ASN A 52 7.43 -4.32 3.16
C ASN A 52 7.88 -5.67 3.72
N ALA A 53 7.58 -6.75 2.99
CA ALA A 53 7.98 -8.10 3.36
C ALA A 53 9.51 -8.20 3.53
N ASN A 54 10.29 -7.52 2.69
CA ASN A 54 11.75 -7.56 2.73
C ASN A 54 12.35 -7.05 4.05
N ASP A 55 11.66 -6.18 4.79
CA ASP A 55 12.16 -5.64 6.07
C ASP A 55 12.01 -6.65 7.21
N HIS A 56 11.11 -7.63 7.06
CA HIS A 56 10.78 -8.62 8.08
C HIS A 56 11.51 -9.96 7.88
N ILE A 57 11.97 -10.24 6.65
CA ILE A 57 12.72 -11.44 6.33
C ILE A 57 14.21 -11.17 6.58
N GLN A 58 14.67 -11.54 7.78
CA GLN A 58 16.10 -11.51 8.12
C GLN A 58 16.80 -12.74 7.52
N THR A 59 17.39 -12.56 6.35
CA THR A 59 18.40 -13.49 5.86
C THR A 59 19.79 -12.98 6.18
N GLY A 60 20.62 -13.81 6.81
CA GLY A 60 22.04 -13.53 6.96
C GLY A 60 22.69 -13.29 5.58
N ASN A 61 23.73 -12.45 5.54
CA ASN A 61 24.40 -12.08 4.30
C ASN A 61 24.90 -13.32 3.54
N GLY A 62 24.29 -13.63 2.41
CA GLY A 62 24.64 -14.74 1.52
C GLY A 62 23.74 -15.97 1.70
N SER A 63 23.26 -16.51 0.57
CA SER A 63 22.46 -17.73 0.57
C SER A 63 23.37 -18.96 0.61
N GLU A 64 23.40 -19.66 1.74
CA GLU A 64 24.17 -20.92 1.87
C GLU A 64 23.50 -22.10 1.14
N ASN A 65 22.20 -21.98 0.83
CA ASN A 65 21.41 -23.05 0.19
C ASN A 65 20.63 -22.53 -1.03
N PHE A 66 20.62 -23.31 -2.11
CA PHE A 66 19.80 -23.05 -3.30
C PHE A 66 18.70 -24.11 -3.42
N TYR A 67 17.49 -23.65 -3.69
CA TYR A 67 16.33 -24.51 -3.90
C TYR A 67 15.95 -24.48 -5.38
N CYS A 68 15.45 -25.61 -5.88
CA CYS A 68 15.07 -25.74 -7.28
C CYS A 68 13.55 -25.87 -7.39
N HIS A 69 12.93 -24.98 -8.16
CA HIS A 69 11.56 -25.15 -8.60
C HIS A 69 11.53 -26.20 -9.71
N ARG A 70 11.35 -27.47 -9.33
CA ARG A 70 11.52 -28.64 -10.23
C ARG A 70 10.82 -28.55 -11.59
N PRO A 71 9.59 -28.02 -11.71
CA PRO A 71 8.94 -27.90 -13.03
C PRO A 71 9.62 -26.94 -14.00
N SER A 72 10.28 -25.88 -13.52
CA SER A 72 10.95 -24.87 -14.35
C SER A 72 12.47 -24.93 -14.31
N LEU A 73 13.02 -25.76 -13.42
CA LEU A 73 14.44 -25.84 -13.09
C LEU A 73 15.05 -24.52 -12.58
N MET A 74 14.21 -23.52 -12.25
CA MET A 74 14.67 -22.23 -11.78
C MET A 74 15.13 -22.32 -10.33
N LEU A 75 16.24 -21.64 -10.02
CA LEU A 75 16.80 -21.64 -8.68
C LEU A 75 16.24 -20.49 -7.86
N TYR A 76 16.18 -20.65 -6.54
CA TYR A 76 15.88 -19.58 -5.61
C TYR A 76 16.62 -19.75 -4.29
N THR A 77 16.93 -18.64 -3.63
CA THR A 77 17.69 -18.59 -2.37
C THR A 77 16.85 -18.97 -1.16
N ASN A 78 17.52 -19.13 -0.02
CA ASN A 78 16.83 -19.35 1.26
C ASN A 78 15.93 -18.17 1.64
N GLY A 79 16.31 -16.92 1.37
CA GLY A 79 15.45 -15.78 1.66
C GLY A 79 14.15 -15.76 0.88
N VAL A 80 14.21 -16.12 -0.41
CA VAL A 80 13.00 -16.24 -1.23
C VAL A 80 12.12 -17.38 -0.71
N LYS A 81 12.71 -18.51 -0.31
CA LYS A 81 11.97 -19.62 0.31
C LYS A 81 11.28 -19.18 1.59
N ASP A 82 12.02 -18.57 2.51
CA ASP A 82 11.52 -18.18 3.82
C ASP A 82 10.41 -17.11 3.69
N MET A 83 10.56 -16.17 2.75
CA MET A 83 9.50 -15.22 2.40
C MET A 83 8.25 -15.96 1.89
N ALA A 84 8.41 -16.89 0.95
CA ALA A 84 7.29 -17.65 0.39
C ALA A 84 6.59 -18.51 1.46
N GLU A 85 7.32 -19.09 2.39
CA GLU A 85 6.76 -19.88 3.50
C GLU A 85 6.05 -18.98 4.52
N ALA A 86 6.70 -17.91 4.98
CA ALA A 86 6.14 -17.00 5.98
C ALA A 86 4.89 -16.28 5.47
N CYS A 87 4.88 -15.91 4.18
CA CYS A 87 3.77 -15.20 3.55
C CYS A 87 2.78 -16.10 2.81
N GLN A 88 3.00 -17.42 2.80
CA GLN A 88 2.25 -18.38 1.98
C GLN A 88 2.17 -17.96 0.48
N ALA A 89 3.28 -17.43 -0.03
CA ALA A 89 3.34 -16.69 -1.29
C ALA A 89 4.11 -17.42 -2.40
N TYR A 90 4.10 -18.76 -2.43
CA TYR A 90 4.70 -19.53 -3.53
C TYR A 90 4.14 -19.16 -4.91
N TRP A 91 2.88 -18.71 -4.94
CA TRP A 91 2.25 -18.18 -6.15
C TRP A 91 3.04 -17.01 -6.78
N LEU A 92 3.80 -16.23 -5.98
CA LEU A 92 4.62 -15.14 -6.48
C LEU A 92 5.82 -15.67 -7.26
N ILE A 93 6.43 -16.76 -6.79
CA ILE A 93 7.50 -17.48 -7.49
C ILE A 93 6.96 -18.05 -8.80
N ASP A 94 5.80 -18.71 -8.76
CA ASP A 94 5.13 -19.26 -9.94
C ASP A 94 4.78 -18.16 -10.96
N LEU A 95 4.33 -16.99 -10.48
CA LEU A 95 4.04 -15.83 -11.31
C LEU A 95 5.29 -15.36 -12.05
N ILE A 96 6.42 -15.22 -11.35
CA ILE A 96 7.69 -14.80 -11.97
C ILE A 96 8.15 -15.82 -13.01
N ILE A 97 8.09 -17.12 -12.67
CA ILE A 97 8.43 -18.23 -13.57
C ILE A 97 7.56 -18.22 -14.83
N SER A 98 6.25 -18.04 -14.69
CA SER A 98 5.31 -18.06 -15.83
C SER A 98 5.62 -16.94 -16.84
N HIS A 99 6.16 -15.81 -16.38
CA HIS A 99 6.58 -14.73 -17.26
C HIS A 99 7.85 -15.06 -18.05
N GLN A 100 8.70 -15.95 -17.55
CA GLN A 100 9.92 -16.36 -18.26
C GLN A 100 9.63 -17.18 -19.53
N CYS A 101 8.38 -17.60 -19.75
CA CYS A 101 7.94 -18.16 -21.04
C CYS A 101 7.93 -17.10 -22.16
N LYS A 102 7.89 -15.80 -21.83
CA LYS A 102 7.95 -14.71 -22.81
C LYS A 102 9.40 -14.39 -23.11
N LYS A 103 9.83 -14.59 -24.36
CA LYS A 103 11.22 -14.36 -24.81
C LYS A 103 11.75 -12.97 -24.45
N ALA A 104 10.92 -11.92 -24.58
CA ALA A 104 11.31 -10.56 -24.25
C ALA A 104 11.64 -10.36 -22.75
N VAL A 105 11.02 -11.13 -21.87
CA VAL A 105 11.29 -11.09 -20.42
C VAL A 105 12.54 -11.91 -20.11
N ASN A 106 12.60 -13.14 -20.63
CA ASN A 106 13.70 -14.08 -20.37
C ASN A 106 15.07 -13.59 -20.84
N LEU A 107 15.12 -12.75 -21.89
CA LEU A 107 16.37 -12.18 -22.39
C LEU A 107 17.06 -11.23 -21.39
N GLU A 108 16.30 -10.66 -20.45
CA GLU A 108 16.85 -9.79 -19.42
C GLU A 108 17.47 -10.63 -18.29
N ARG A 109 18.79 -10.55 -18.17
CA ARG A 109 19.57 -11.33 -17.18
C ARG A 109 19.40 -10.85 -15.75
N PHE A 110 19.08 -9.57 -15.56
CA PHE A 110 18.78 -8.98 -14.28
C PHE A 110 17.37 -8.41 -14.32
N GLN A 111 16.50 -8.90 -13.45
CA GLN A 111 15.12 -8.44 -13.36
C GLN A 111 14.77 -8.10 -11.91
N VAL A 112 14.13 -6.96 -11.69
CA VAL A 112 13.58 -6.56 -10.39
C VAL A 112 12.08 -6.71 -10.43
N TRP A 113 11.55 -7.66 -9.66
CA TRP A 113 10.13 -7.93 -9.52
C TRP A 113 9.58 -7.28 -8.26
N GLU A 114 8.71 -6.30 -8.44
CA GLU A 114 8.08 -5.53 -7.37
C GLU A 114 6.60 -5.88 -7.30
N LEU A 115 6.17 -6.44 -6.18
CA LEU A 115 4.76 -6.60 -5.80
C LEU A 115 4.34 -5.38 -4.98
N LYS A 116 3.20 -4.78 -5.34
CA LYS A 116 2.64 -3.63 -4.63
C LYS A 116 1.14 -3.75 -4.45
N ARG A 117 0.67 -3.60 -3.21
CA ARG A 117 -0.77 -3.49 -2.90
C ARG A 117 -1.30 -2.17 -3.45
N GLU A 118 -2.35 -2.26 -4.27
CA GLU A 118 -3.06 -1.09 -4.76
C GLU A 118 -4.18 -0.69 -3.80
N LYS A 119 -5.00 -1.66 -3.37
CA LYS A 119 -6.12 -1.44 -2.47
C LYS A 119 -6.62 -2.76 -1.89
N ALA A 120 -6.74 -2.85 -0.57
CA ALA A 120 -7.22 -4.05 0.12
C ALA A 120 -6.50 -5.29 -0.41
N ASP A 121 -7.20 -6.26 -0.97
CA ASP A 121 -6.71 -7.51 -1.54
C ASP A 121 -6.16 -7.43 -2.98
N LYS A 122 -6.13 -6.23 -3.58
CA LYS A 122 -5.66 -6.02 -4.96
C LYS A 122 -4.20 -5.64 -5.00
N PHE A 123 -3.45 -6.27 -5.91
CA PHE A 123 -2.03 -6.02 -6.09
C PHE A 123 -1.69 -5.78 -7.55
N PHE A 124 -0.53 -5.16 -7.74
CA PHE A 124 0.11 -4.97 -9.03
C PHE A 124 1.54 -5.46 -8.94
N VAL A 125 1.95 -6.29 -9.89
CA VAL A 125 3.33 -6.74 -10.06
C VAL A 125 3.94 -6.01 -11.26
N LYS A 126 5.15 -5.50 -11.07
CA LYS A 126 5.97 -4.91 -12.13
C LYS A 126 7.34 -5.58 -12.14
N ALA A 127 7.85 -5.87 -13.34
CA ALA A 127 9.23 -6.26 -13.55
C ALA A 127 9.99 -5.16 -14.28
N THR A 128 11.22 -4.88 -13.86
CA THR A 128 12.16 -3.99 -14.58
C THR A 128 13.50 -4.66 -14.83
N ASP A 129 14.30 -4.13 -15.75
CA ASP A 129 15.65 -4.61 -16.11
C ASP A 129 16.76 -4.19 -15.13
N GLY A 130 16.41 -3.61 -13.97
CA GLY A 130 17.36 -2.99 -13.03
C GLY A 130 17.75 -1.54 -13.36
N ASN A 131 17.47 -1.06 -14.57
CA ASN A 131 17.62 0.35 -14.97
C ASN A 131 16.27 1.08 -14.99
N ASN A 132 15.28 0.54 -14.28
CA ASN A 132 13.89 1.02 -14.23
C ASN A 132 13.10 0.90 -15.55
N ASN A 133 13.64 0.26 -16.59
CA ASN A 133 12.89 0.03 -17.82
C ASN A 133 11.87 -1.10 -17.58
N PRO A 134 10.57 -0.91 -17.88
CA PRO A 134 9.56 -1.92 -17.63
C PRO A 134 9.70 -3.10 -18.60
N VAL A 135 9.77 -4.31 -18.04
CA VAL A 135 9.90 -5.58 -18.78
C VAL A 135 8.58 -6.34 -18.80
N ALA A 136 7.88 -6.38 -17.67
CA ALA A 136 6.58 -7.02 -17.54
C ALA A 136 5.71 -6.33 -16.49
N SER A 137 4.40 -6.54 -16.57
CA SER A 137 3.49 -6.16 -15.50
C SER A 137 2.25 -7.05 -15.48
N GLN A 138 1.66 -7.21 -14.29
CA GLN A 138 0.45 -7.98 -14.09
C GLN A 138 -0.38 -7.41 -12.95
N LYS A 139 -1.70 -7.27 -13.16
CA LYS A 139 -2.66 -6.99 -12.09
C LYS A 139 -3.09 -8.29 -11.43
N ILE A 140 -3.12 -8.30 -10.11
CA ILE A 140 -3.61 -9.38 -9.28
C ILE A 140 -4.94 -8.92 -8.68
N PRO A 141 -6.07 -9.50 -9.12
CA PRO A 141 -7.38 -9.06 -8.68
C PRO A 141 -7.67 -9.39 -7.21
N PHE A 142 -6.98 -10.38 -6.65
CA PHE A 142 -7.15 -10.84 -5.27
C PHE A 142 -5.89 -11.59 -4.80
N SER A 143 -5.39 -11.27 -3.61
CA SER A 143 -4.38 -12.04 -2.87
C SER A 143 -4.51 -11.77 -1.37
N ASP A 144 -4.20 -12.79 -0.58
CA ASP A 144 -4.10 -12.79 0.88
C ASP A 144 -2.69 -12.45 1.39
N PHE A 145 -1.79 -11.99 0.52
CA PHE A 145 -0.43 -11.60 0.89
C PHE A 145 -0.44 -10.60 2.06
N PRO A 146 0.34 -10.83 3.14
CA PRO A 146 0.19 -10.10 4.39
C PRO A 146 0.76 -8.68 4.36
N TYR A 147 1.74 -8.40 3.50
CA TYR A 147 2.43 -7.10 3.41
C TYR A 147 1.93 -6.27 2.23
N ASP A 148 2.32 -4.99 2.16
CA ASP A 148 1.94 -4.11 1.06
C ASP A 148 2.95 -4.11 -0.10
N LEU A 149 4.20 -4.46 0.20
CA LEU A 149 5.31 -4.49 -0.74
C LEU A 149 6.10 -5.79 -0.59
N ALA A 150 6.62 -6.28 -1.71
CA ALA A 150 7.69 -7.28 -1.72
C ALA A 150 8.52 -7.12 -2.99
N THR A 151 9.83 -7.34 -2.86
CA THR A 151 10.78 -7.27 -3.97
C THR A 151 11.59 -8.55 -4.05
N ILE A 152 11.62 -9.16 -5.23
CA ILE A 152 12.45 -10.33 -5.56
C ILE A 152 13.26 -9.99 -6.80
N TRP A 153 14.54 -10.32 -6.81
CA TRP A 153 15.41 -10.18 -7.97
C TRP A 153 15.55 -11.52 -8.67
N LEU A 154 15.56 -11.50 -10.00
CA LEU A 154 15.99 -12.64 -10.82
C LEU A 154 17.32 -12.27 -11.45
N VAL A 155 18.37 -12.99 -11.08
CA VAL A 155 19.74 -12.77 -11.57
C VAL A 155 20.25 -14.07 -12.17
N ASP A 156 20.55 -14.07 -13.46
CA ASP A 156 21.10 -15.22 -14.19
C ASP A 156 20.35 -16.55 -13.93
N GLY A 157 19.02 -16.48 -13.82
CA GLY A 157 18.16 -17.66 -13.58
C GLY A 157 18.01 -18.07 -12.11
N CYS A 158 18.49 -17.27 -11.16
CA CYS A 158 18.31 -17.47 -9.72
C CYS A 158 17.46 -16.35 -9.12
N LEU A 159 16.39 -16.70 -8.41
CA LEU A 159 15.58 -15.77 -7.63
C LEU A 159 16.22 -15.52 -6.25
N MET A 160 16.36 -14.27 -5.87
CA MET A 160 16.97 -13.88 -4.60
C MET A 160 16.35 -12.61 -4.01
N LEU A 161 16.50 -12.41 -2.71
CA LEU A 161 16.17 -11.13 -2.09
C LEU A 161 17.26 -10.08 -2.39
N PRO A 162 16.92 -8.77 -2.42
CA PRO A 162 17.90 -7.69 -2.61
C PRO A 162 19.04 -7.71 -1.59
N THR A 163 18.79 -8.23 -0.39
CA THR A 163 19.78 -8.35 0.70
C THR A 163 20.75 -9.51 0.52
N GLU A 164 20.51 -10.40 -0.44
CA GLU A 164 21.31 -11.60 -0.71
C GLU A 164 22.23 -11.46 -1.94
N TYR A 165 22.12 -10.34 -2.68
CA TYR A 165 22.96 -10.00 -3.84
C TYR A 165 24.10 -9.06 -3.44
#